data_AF-A0A523JNR7-F1
#
_entry.id   AF-A0A523JNR7-F1
#
_cell.length_a   1.000
_cell.length_b   1.000
_cell.length_c   1.000
_cell.angle_alpha   90.00
_cell.angle_beta   90.00
_cell.angle_gamma   90.00
#
_symmetry.space_group_name_H-M   'P 1'
#
loop_
_entity.id
_entity.type
_entity.pdbx_description
1 polymer ?
#
loop_
_entity_poly.entity_id
_entity_poly.type
_entity_poly.pdbx_seq_one_letter_code
_entity_poly.pdbx_strand_id
1 'polypeptide(L)'
;MKWAASRCRTESISMGLPQCRRRSGTSWRLQLRPAWGRSPNPGSEYSTPSRKVPLASSLWRTPLVTDTILLQGIQVPAALGVTKAERDVRRPVLLDLEVETDLRRSGHSDRIGHTLHYKRIFEVVEDVALNQEHRLVEALGDRIARAVLEKFDADAVTVTVRKPTPIAGVLQYAGVRVCRTRDDLT
;
A
#
# COMPACT_ATOMS: atom_id res chain seq x y z
N MET A 1 -0.78 -40.46 32.13
CA MET A 1 -1.30 -40.00 33.43
C MET A 1 -1.26 -38.48 33.48
N LYS A 2 -2.43 -37.88 33.77
CA LYS A 2 -2.69 -36.60 34.46
C LYS A 2 -2.28 -35.25 33.81
N TRP A 3 -3.34 -34.49 33.53
CA TRP A 3 -3.41 -33.02 33.45
C TRP A 3 -2.81 -32.31 34.67
N ALA A 4 -2.37 -31.06 34.49
CA ALA A 4 -2.51 -30.03 35.51
C ALA A 4 -2.74 -28.65 34.88
N ALA A 5 -4.01 -28.25 34.87
CA ALA A 5 -4.43 -26.86 34.76
C ALA A 5 -4.30 -26.21 36.15
N SER A 6 -3.62 -25.07 36.25
CA SER A 6 -3.63 -24.24 37.45
C SER A 6 -4.38 -22.94 37.18
N ARG A 7 -5.51 -22.82 37.88
CA ARG A 7 -6.40 -21.67 37.96
C ARG A 7 -5.69 -20.55 38.70
N CYS A 8 -5.82 -19.32 38.24
CA CYS A 8 -5.75 -18.15 39.11
C CYS A 8 -7.11 -17.47 39.06
N ARG A 9 -7.81 -17.49 40.20
CA ARG A 9 -9.16 -16.96 40.38
C ARG A 9 -9.05 -15.56 40.98
N THR A 10 -9.81 -14.65 40.42
CA THR A 10 -10.43 -13.43 40.98
C THR A 10 -9.63 -12.54 41.92
N GLU A 11 -9.49 -11.26 41.53
CA GLU A 11 -10.07 -10.19 42.35
C GLU A 11 -10.54 -9.02 41.48
N SER A 12 -11.75 -8.58 41.79
CA SER A 12 -12.54 -7.56 41.13
C SER A 12 -12.14 -6.19 41.64
N ILE A 13 -12.01 -5.18 40.77
CA ILE A 13 -12.38 -3.79 41.10
C ILE A 13 -12.99 -3.15 39.84
N SER A 14 -14.22 -2.72 40.05
CA SER A 14 -15.09 -1.89 39.24
C SER A 14 -14.49 -0.55 38.82
N MET A 15 -14.82 -0.06 37.62
CA MET A 15 -15.55 1.22 37.40
C MET A 15 -15.41 1.70 35.95
N GLY A 16 -16.54 2.13 35.36
CA GLY A 16 -16.54 3.16 34.31
C GLY A 16 -16.95 2.77 32.90
N LEU A 17 -18.17 2.27 32.69
CA LEU A 17 -18.82 2.29 31.36
C LEU A 17 -19.49 3.66 31.13
N PRO A 18 -19.21 4.38 30.03
CA PRO A 18 -19.95 5.58 29.67
C PRO A 18 -21.37 5.21 29.17
N GLN A 19 -22.36 5.74 29.87
CA GLN A 19 -23.78 5.55 29.62
C GLN A 19 -24.23 6.29 28.35
N CYS A 20 -24.77 5.55 27.39
CA CYS A 20 -25.44 6.08 26.20
C CYS A 20 -26.90 6.46 26.55
N ARG A 21 -27.21 7.76 26.62
CA ARG A 21 -28.56 8.26 26.93
C ARG A 21 -29.51 8.08 25.76
N ARG A 22 -30.66 7.47 26.04
CA ARG A 22 -31.85 7.36 25.17
C ARG A 22 -32.41 8.76 24.86
N ARG A 23 -32.68 9.04 23.58
CA ARG A 23 -33.62 10.11 23.16
C ARG A 23 -35.02 9.53 23.11
N SER A 24 -35.90 10.02 24.00
CA SER A 24 -37.33 9.81 23.97
C SER A 24 -37.97 10.61 22.85
N GLY A 25 -38.79 9.94 22.03
CA GLY A 25 -39.74 10.61 21.14
C GLY A 25 -41.08 10.84 21.83
N THR A 26 -41.80 11.86 21.38
CA THR A 26 -43.27 11.98 21.37
C THR A 26 -43.56 13.16 20.43
N SER A 27 -44.08 12.93 19.22
CA SER A 27 -45.48 12.61 18.87
C SER A 27 -46.33 13.87 18.63
N TRP A 28 -46.63 14.10 17.34
CA TRP A 28 -47.88 14.54 16.72
C TRP A 28 -48.66 15.74 17.31
N ARG A 29 -49.07 16.70 16.44
CA ARG A 29 -50.36 16.62 15.70
C ARG A 29 -50.77 17.97 15.04
N LEU A 30 -51.04 17.88 13.72
CA LEU A 30 -52.07 18.50 12.84
C LEU A 30 -52.28 20.04 12.78
N GLN A 31 -52.12 20.59 11.55
CA GLN A 31 -53.16 21.10 10.61
C GLN A 31 -53.47 22.59 10.84
N LEU A 32 -53.59 23.48 9.85
CA LEU A 32 -54.42 23.45 8.63
C LEU A 32 -53.89 24.45 7.56
N ARG A 33 -54.18 24.15 6.28
CA ARG A 33 -54.15 25.05 5.08
C ARG A 33 -55.37 26.01 5.11
N PRO A 34 -55.66 26.93 4.15
CA PRO A 34 -55.09 27.24 2.82
C PRO A 34 -54.89 28.78 2.60
N ALA A 35 -54.39 29.32 1.50
CA ALA A 35 -55.15 29.58 0.27
C ALA A 35 -54.27 30.29 -0.78
N TRP A 36 -54.29 29.74 -1.99
CA TRP A 36 -54.32 30.40 -3.30
C TRP A 36 -53.61 31.76 -3.46
N GLY A 37 -52.48 31.75 -4.17
CA GLY A 37 -51.89 32.91 -4.83
C GLY A 37 -51.38 32.52 -6.21
N ARG A 38 -52.01 33.08 -7.25
CA ARG A 38 -51.92 32.73 -8.68
C ARG A 38 -50.50 32.73 -9.27
N SER A 39 -50.27 31.83 -10.22
CA SER A 39 -49.32 32.02 -11.33
C SER A 39 -49.86 33.12 -12.28
N PRO A 40 -48.96 33.94 -12.84
CA PRO A 40 -48.89 34.01 -14.30
C PRO A 40 -47.46 33.92 -14.86
N ASN A 41 -47.35 33.09 -15.90
CA ASN A 41 -46.36 33.03 -17.00
C ASN A 41 -46.06 34.41 -17.65
N PRO A 42 -45.25 34.52 -18.72
CA PRO A 42 -43.95 33.90 -19.05
C PRO A 42 -42.96 34.99 -19.57
N GLY A 43 -41.67 34.70 -19.61
CA GLY A 43 -40.70 35.53 -20.33
C GLY A 43 -39.71 36.25 -19.42
N SER A 44 -38.57 35.60 -19.21
CA SER A 44 -37.28 36.31 -19.25
C SER A 44 -36.24 35.31 -19.70
N GLU A 45 -35.66 35.63 -20.85
CA GLU A 45 -34.50 34.98 -21.44
C GLU A 45 -33.35 34.95 -20.43
N TYR A 46 -33.14 33.80 -19.79
CA TYR A 46 -31.82 33.48 -19.28
C TYR A 46 -31.06 32.76 -20.39
N SER A 47 -30.56 33.57 -21.32
CA SER A 47 -29.54 33.19 -22.29
C SER A 47 -28.24 32.90 -21.55
N THR A 48 -28.10 31.69 -20.99
CA THR A 48 -26.81 31.23 -20.49
C THR A 48 -25.96 30.84 -21.70
N PRO A 49 -24.78 31.42 -21.92
CA PRO A 49 -23.97 31.11 -23.09
C PRO A 49 -23.56 29.64 -23.06
N SER A 50 -23.85 28.93 -24.16
CA SER A 50 -23.40 27.58 -24.44
C SER A 50 -21.87 27.58 -24.56
N ARG A 51 -21.19 27.56 -23.41
CA ARG A 51 -19.77 27.23 -23.35
C ARG A 51 -19.72 25.73 -23.59
N LYS A 52 -19.37 25.34 -24.81
CA LYS A 52 -19.08 23.94 -25.17
C LYS A 52 -18.06 23.42 -24.15
N VAL A 53 -18.53 22.63 -23.19
CA VAL A 53 -17.66 21.86 -22.32
C VAL A 53 -17.00 20.84 -23.24
N PRO A 54 -15.67 20.78 -23.37
CA PRO A 54 -15.03 19.70 -24.10
C PRO A 54 -15.51 18.41 -23.44
N LEU A 55 -16.06 17.50 -24.25
CA LEU A 55 -16.50 16.19 -23.83
C LEU A 55 -15.28 15.49 -23.18
N ALA A 56 -15.15 15.57 -21.86
CA ALA A 56 -14.22 14.78 -21.06
C ALA A 56 -14.71 13.32 -21.07
N SER A 57 -14.74 12.74 -22.27
CA SER A 57 -15.32 11.43 -22.59
C SER A 57 -14.32 10.28 -22.40
N SER A 58 -13.21 10.56 -21.71
CA SER A 58 -12.16 9.57 -21.43
C SER A 58 -11.86 9.43 -19.93
N LEU A 59 -12.70 9.97 -19.03
CA LEU A 59 -12.47 9.86 -17.57
C LEU A 59 -13.12 8.62 -16.94
N TRP A 60 -13.67 7.69 -17.70
CA TRP A 60 -13.78 6.31 -17.22
C TRP A 60 -12.41 5.65 -17.44
N ARG A 61 -11.41 6.09 -16.68
CA ARG A 61 -10.21 5.29 -16.49
C ARG A 61 -10.72 3.99 -15.87
N THR A 62 -10.74 2.92 -16.67
CA THR A 62 -10.96 1.55 -16.17
C THR A 62 -10.12 1.44 -14.91
N PRO A 63 -10.64 0.93 -13.78
CA PRO A 63 -9.81 0.79 -12.60
C PRO A 63 -8.58 0.00 -13.03
N LEU A 64 -7.42 0.66 -12.96
CA LEU A 64 -6.11 0.07 -13.20
C LEU A 64 -5.88 -0.87 -12.01
N VAL A 65 -6.57 -2.00 -12.00
CA VAL A 65 -6.21 -3.12 -11.15
C VAL A 65 -4.97 -3.69 -11.82
N THR A 66 -3.81 -3.23 -11.38
CA THR A 66 -2.53 -3.88 -11.68
C THR A 66 -2.44 -5.08 -10.75
N ASP A 67 -2.29 -6.28 -11.31
CA ASP A 67 -2.01 -7.46 -10.50
C ASP A 67 -0.60 -7.31 -9.90
N THR A 68 -0.36 -7.91 -8.73
CA THR A 68 0.91 -7.74 -8.01
C THR A 68 1.48 -9.07 -7.58
N ILE A 69 2.76 -9.29 -7.89
CA ILE A 69 3.56 -10.39 -7.35
C ILE A 69 4.23 -9.92 -6.07
N LEU A 70 4.04 -10.67 -4.98
CA LEU A 70 4.59 -10.34 -3.66
C LEU A 70 5.75 -11.27 -3.32
N LEU A 71 6.88 -10.70 -2.92
CA LEU A 71 7.99 -11.40 -2.29
C LEU A 71 8.23 -10.77 -0.92
N GLN A 72 7.95 -11.50 0.16
CA GLN A 72 8.02 -10.97 1.52
C GLN A 72 9.06 -11.71 2.36
N GLY A 73 9.70 -10.98 3.27
CA GLY A 73 10.62 -11.55 4.26
C GLY A 73 11.94 -12.03 3.68
N ILE A 74 12.38 -11.47 2.56
CA ILE A 74 13.69 -11.79 1.98
C ILE A 74 14.78 -11.32 2.96
N GLN A 75 15.63 -12.26 3.39
CA GLN A 75 16.81 -11.95 4.21
C GLN A 75 18.06 -12.12 3.35
N VAL A 76 18.76 -11.01 3.12
CA VAL A 76 20.03 -11.01 2.37
C VAL A 76 21.11 -10.28 3.17
N PRO A 77 22.35 -10.78 3.17
CA PRO A 77 23.45 -10.10 3.82
C PRO A 77 23.93 -8.94 2.92
N ALA A 78 23.85 -7.71 3.41
CA ALA A 78 24.29 -6.52 2.68
C ALA A 78 25.31 -5.71 3.48
N ALA A 79 26.27 -5.09 2.79
CA ALA A 79 27.22 -4.15 3.37
C ALA A 79 26.61 -2.74 3.36
N LEU A 80 25.84 -2.41 4.42
CA LEU A 80 25.13 -1.13 4.55
C LEU A 80 25.66 -0.26 5.70
N GLY A 81 26.32 0.84 5.36
CA GLY A 81 26.72 1.85 6.34
C GLY A 81 27.46 3.05 5.76
N VAL A 82 27.43 4.14 6.53
CA VAL A 82 28.11 5.39 6.17
C VAL A 82 29.61 5.26 6.48
N THR A 83 29.95 4.59 7.57
CA THR A 83 31.34 4.37 7.98
C THR A 83 31.97 3.17 7.27
N LYS A 84 33.30 3.14 7.12
CA LYS A 84 34.00 1.98 6.53
C LYS A 84 33.83 0.72 7.38
N ALA A 85 33.94 0.84 8.71
CA ALA A 85 33.78 -0.27 9.64
C ALA A 85 32.38 -0.94 9.56
N GLU A 86 31.32 -0.19 9.24
CA GLU A 86 30.00 -0.78 9.00
C GLU A 86 29.91 -1.57 7.69
N ARG A 87 30.73 -1.22 6.68
CA ARG A 87 30.75 -1.92 5.39
C ARG A 87 31.63 -3.17 5.41
N ASP A 88 32.58 -3.26 6.32
CA ASP A 88 33.44 -4.45 6.49
C ASP A 88 32.64 -5.67 6.97
N VAL A 89 31.53 -5.47 7.69
CA VAL A 89 30.68 -6.56 8.20
C VAL A 89 29.32 -6.56 7.51
N ARG A 90 29.07 -7.57 6.67
CA ARG A 90 27.77 -7.80 6.06
C ARG A 90 26.76 -8.25 7.12
N ARG A 91 25.63 -7.54 7.21
CA ARG A 91 24.55 -7.86 8.16
C ARG A 91 23.27 -8.19 7.40
N PRO A 92 22.39 -9.04 7.96
CA PRO A 92 21.13 -9.36 7.31
C PRO A 92 20.23 -8.12 7.26
N VAL A 93 19.65 -7.90 6.09
CA VAL A 93 18.63 -6.89 5.82
C VAL A 93 17.35 -7.61 5.43
N LEU A 94 16.22 -7.07 5.88
CA LEU A 94 14.90 -7.58 5.55
C LEU A 94 14.33 -6.79 4.38
N LEU A 95 14.00 -7.48 3.29
CA LEU A 95 13.45 -6.91 2.07
C LEU A 95 12.05 -7.47 1.80
N ASP A 96 11.14 -6.60 1.37
CA ASP A 96 9.89 -7.00 0.70
C ASP A 96 9.86 -6.35 -0.68
N LEU A 97 9.37 -7.07 -1.68
CA LEU A 97 9.16 -6.60 -3.04
C LEU A 97 7.72 -6.83 -3.47
N GLU A 98 7.17 -5.82 -4.13
CA GLU A 98 5.87 -5.86 -4.79
C GLU A 98 6.11 -5.48 -6.25
N VAL A 99 5.80 -6.38 -7.18
CA VAL A 99 6.03 -6.19 -8.61
C VAL A 99 4.69 -6.18 -9.32
N GLU A 100 4.32 -5.03 -9.87
CA GLU A 100 3.07 -4.80 -10.58
C GLU A 100 3.22 -5.20 -12.06
N THR A 101 2.33 -6.06 -12.53
CA THR A 101 2.28 -6.57 -13.91
C THR A 101 0.90 -7.15 -14.20
N ASP A 102 0.47 -7.21 -15.47
CA ASP A 102 -0.75 -7.96 -15.85
C ASP A 102 -0.52 -9.48 -15.71
N LEU A 103 -1.26 -10.14 -14.81
CA LEU A 103 -1.17 -11.58 -14.58
C LEU A 103 -2.30 -12.36 -15.25
N ARG A 104 -3.27 -11.72 -15.92
CA ARG A 104 -4.44 -12.37 -16.52
C ARG A 104 -4.04 -13.48 -17.49
N ARG A 105 -3.07 -13.20 -18.37
CA ARG A 105 -2.55 -14.19 -19.33
C ARG A 105 -1.97 -15.41 -18.63
N SER A 106 -1.21 -15.21 -17.56
CA SER A 106 -0.64 -16.32 -16.79
C SER A 106 -1.71 -17.13 -16.07
N GLY A 107 -2.71 -16.47 -15.47
CA GLY A 107 -3.84 -17.11 -14.81
C GLY A 107 -4.71 -17.94 -15.75
N HIS A 108 -4.88 -17.50 -17.01
CA HIS A 108 -5.64 -18.27 -18.01
C HIS A 108 -4.86 -19.45 -18.60
N SER A 109 -3.54 -19.31 -18.76
CA SER A 109 -2.73 -20.30 -19.47
C SER A 109 -2.06 -21.33 -18.57
N ASP A 110 -1.98 -21.07 -17.26
CA ASP A 110 -1.28 -21.88 -16.26
C ASP A 110 0.14 -22.29 -16.67
N ARG A 111 0.81 -21.40 -17.42
CA ARG A 111 2.15 -21.60 -17.97
C ARG A 111 3.15 -20.69 -17.30
N ILE A 112 4.18 -21.29 -16.72
CA ILE A 112 5.23 -20.56 -16.02
C ILE A 112 5.99 -19.57 -16.94
N GLY A 113 6.09 -19.85 -18.23
CA GLY A 113 6.72 -18.95 -19.20
C GLY A 113 5.90 -17.71 -19.58
N HIS A 114 4.63 -17.62 -19.13
CA HIS A 114 3.78 -16.45 -19.33
C HIS A 114 3.67 -15.57 -18.08
N THR A 115 4.38 -15.90 -17.00
CA THR A 115 4.44 -15.10 -15.77
C THR A 115 5.87 -14.62 -15.51
N LEU A 116 6.01 -13.60 -14.67
CA LEU A 116 7.31 -13.19 -14.16
C LEU A 116 7.76 -14.20 -13.10
N HIS A 117 8.89 -14.86 -13.37
CA HIS A 117 9.49 -15.83 -12.45
C HIS A 117 10.04 -15.13 -11.20
N TYR A 118 9.31 -15.20 -10.09
CA TYR A 118 9.76 -14.66 -8.80
C TYR A 118 11.13 -15.19 -8.34
N LYS A 119 11.52 -16.42 -8.74
CA LYS A 119 12.86 -16.95 -8.49
C LYS A 119 13.95 -16.09 -9.13
N ARG A 120 13.76 -15.67 -10.38
CA ARG A 120 14.71 -14.80 -11.08
C ARG A 120 14.73 -13.40 -10.46
N ILE A 121 13.59 -12.91 -9.99
CA ILE A 121 13.52 -11.64 -9.25
C ILE A 121 14.35 -11.72 -7.98
N PHE A 122 14.23 -12.81 -7.21
CA PHE A 122 15.06 -13.05 -6.02
C PHE A 122 16.56 -13.09 -6.34
N GLU A 123 16.96 -13.80 -7.41
CA GLU A 123 18.37 -13.86 -7.86
C GLU A 123 18.93 -12.46 -8.18
N VAL A 124 18.12 -11.59 -8.79
CA VAL A 124 18.49 -10.18 -9.05
C VAL A 124 18.63 -9.39 -7.76
N VAL A 125 17.71 -9.56 -6.82
CA VAL A 125 17.77 -8.89 -5.50
C VAL A 125 19.04 -9.30 -4.75
N GLU A 126 19.35 -10.60 -4.73
CA GLU A 126 20.53 -11.14 -4.07
C GLU A 126 21.82 -10.61 -4.72
N ASP A 127 21.91 -10.61 -6.05
CA ASP A 127 23.04 -10.06 -6.80
C ASP A 127 23.29 -8.58 -6.46
N VAL A 128 22.25 -7.75 -6.50
CA VAL A 128 22.35 -6.32 -6.18
C VAL A 128 22.76 -6.08 -4.73
N ALA A 129 22.27 -6.90 -3.79
CA ALA A 129 22.62 -6.78 -2.38
C ALA A 129 24.05 -7.25 -2.08
N LEU A 130 24.56 -8.27 -2.78
CA LEU A 130 25.86 -8.88 -2.53
C LEU A 130 27.02 -8.20 -3.26
N ASN A 131 26.81 -7.80 -4.52
CA ASN A 131 27.90 -7.40 -5.42
C ASN A 131 28.10 -5.88 -5.49
N GLN A 132 27.24 -5.10 -4.84
CA GLN A 132 27.34 -3.65 -4.84
C GLN A 132 27.47 -3.08 -3.43
N GLU A 133 28.40 -2.14 -3.26
CA GLU A 133 28.49 -1.37 -2.02
C GLU A 133 27.40 -0.29 -1.98
N HIS A 134 26.63 -0.28 -0.90
CA HIS A 134 25.56 0.69 -0.68
C HIS A 134 25.81 1.46 0.62
N ARG A 135 25.82 2.79 0.53
CA ARG A 135 25.98 3.64 1.74
C ARG A 135 24.68 3.82 2.51
N LEU A 136 23.54 3.74 1.81
CA LEU A 136 22.21 4.11 2.27
C LEU A 136 21.20 3.03 1.90
N VAL A 137 20.15 2.86 2.72
CA VAL A 137 19.05 1.91 2.46
C VAL A 137 18.18 2.37 1.29
N GLU A 138 18.11 3.68 1.08
CA GLU A 138 17.45 4.35 -0.03
C GLU A 138 18.10 3.95 -1.37
N ALA A 139 19.42 3.98 -1.42
CA ALA A 139 20.18 3.61 -2.62
C ALA A 139 20.04 2.13 -2.94
N LEU A 140 20.04 1.27 -1.92
CA LEU A 140 19.79 -0.16 -2.09
C LEU A 140 18.39 -0.40 -2.67
N GLY A 141 17.36 0.20 -2.07
CA GLY A 141 15.98 0.05 -2.54
C GLY A 141 15.79 0.54 -3.98
N ASP A 142 16.34 1.72 -4.31
CA ASP A 142 16.24 2.30 -5.66
C ASP A 142 16.91 1.42 -6.70
N ARG A 143 18.12 0.92 -6.41
CA ARG A 143 18.87 0.05 -7.33
C ARG A 143 18.19 -1.29 -7.54
N ILE A 144 17.62 -1.88 -6.48
CA ILE A 144 16.83 -3.11 -6.63
C ILE A 144 15.62 -2.84 -7.53
N ALA A 145 14.87 -1.76 -7.28
CA ALA A 145 13.69 -1.44 -8.08
C ALA A 145 14.05 -1.25 -9.57
N ARG A 146 15.10 -0.49 -9.86
CA ARG A 146 15.61 -0.27 -11.22
C ARG A 146 16.07 -1.57 -11.88
N ALA A 147 16.89 -2.37 -11.19
CA ALA A 147 17.41 -3.62 -11.73
C ALA A 147 16.29 -4.63 -12.08
N VAL A 148 15.21 -4.64 -11.29
CA VAL A 148 14.02 -5.45 -11.60
C VAL A 148 13.28 -4.89 -12.82
N LEU A 149 13.01 -3.58 -12.87
CA LEU A 149 12.34 -2.95 -14.01
C LEU A 149 13.13 -3.06 -15.33
N GLU A 150 14.46 -3.08 -15.28
CA GLU A 150 15.32 -3.24 -16.45
C GLU A 150 15.34 -4.68 -16.99
N LYS A 151 15.22 -5.68 -16.12
CA LYS A 151 15.33 -7.11 -16.48
C LYS A 151 13.97 -7.76 -16.76
N PHE A 152 12.88 -7.20 -16.25
CA PHE A 152 11.55 -7.78 -16.29
C PHE A 152 10.55 -6.81 -16.90
N ASP A 153 9.54 -7.34 -17.58
CA ASP A 153 8.44 -6.56 -18.13
C ASP A 153 7.41 -6.26 -17.03
N ALA A 154 7.79 -5.39 -16.10
CA ALA A 154 6.95 -4.92 -14.99
C ALA A 154 6.58 -3.44 -15.18
N ASP A 155 5.39 -3.07 -14.73
CA ASP A 155 4.87 -1.70 -14.82
C ASP A 155 5.42 -0.82 -13.69
N ALA A 156 5.43 -1.38 -12.48
CA ALA A 156 5.96 -0.74 -11.28
C ALA A 156 6.57 -1.76 -10.31
N VAL A 157 7.53 -1.31 -9.52
CA VAL A 157 8.19 -2.11 -8.48
C VAL A 157 8.27 -1.29 -7.20
N THR A 158 7.69 -1.82 -6.13
CA THR A 158 7.83 -1.29 -4.79
C THR A 158 8.78 -2.16 -3.98
N VAL A 159 9.81 -1.56 -3.40
CA VAL A 159 10.80 -2.22 -2.56
C VAL A 159 10.74 -1.63 -1.16
N THR A 160 10.54 -2.49 -0.16
CA THR A 160 10.63 -2.11 1.25
C THR A 160 11.92 -2.68 1.84
N VAL A 161 12.83 -1.81 2.29
CA VAL A 161 14.10 -2.16 2.92
C VAL A 161 14.03 -1.88 4.41
N ARG A 162 14.23 -2.91 5.24
CA ARG A 162 14.21 -2.81 6.70
C ARG A 162 15.55 -3.26 7.26
N LYS A 163 16.25 -2.34 7.90
CA LYS A 163 17.47 -2.57 8.66
C LYS A 163 17.10 -2.81 10.13
N PRO A 164 17.31 -4.03 10.68
CA PRO A 164 17.16 -4.25 12.10
C PRO A 164 18.22 -3.42 12.85
N THR A 165 17.77 -2.43 13.60
CA THR A 165 18.64 -1.48 14.32
C THR A 165 18.79 -1.88 15.78
N PRO A 166 20.01 -1.91 16.34
CA PRO A 166 20.23 -2.10 17.78
C PRO A 166 20.09 -0.76 18.53
N ILE A 167 19.11 0.07 18.18
CA ILE A 167 18.81 1.26 18.98
C ILE A 167 18.28 0.75 20.31
N ALA A 168 18.91 1.13 21.42
CA ALA A 168 18.48 0.74 22.76
C ALA A 168 17.07 1.30 23.05
N GLY A 169 16.05 0.48 22.79
CA GLY A 169 14.64 0.85 22.83
C GLY A 169 13.79 -0.05 21.93
N VAL A 170 12.47 -0.03 22.12
CA VAL A 170 11.44 -0.95 21.56
C VAL A 170 11.33 -0.94 20.01
N LEU A 171 12.30 -0.39 19.29
CA LEU A 171 12.27 -0.25 17.83
C LEU A 171 12.65 -1.57 17.15
N GLN A 172 11.69 -2.17 16.43
CA GLN A 172 11.92 -3.45 15.73
C GLN A 172 12.86 -3.29 14.51
N TYR A 173 12.69 -2.22 13.72
CA TYR A 173 13.54 -1.91 12.58
C TYR A 173 13.39 -0.45 12.16
N ALA A 174 14.39 0.06 11.44
CA ALA A 174 14.29 1.30 10.66
C ALA A 174 14.41 0.95 9.17
N GLY A 175 13.71 1.68 8.30
CA GLY A 175 13.65 1.29 6.89
C GLY A 175 12.98 2.29 5.99
N VAL A 176 13.00 1.99 4.69
CA VAL A 176 12.43 2.82 3.64
C VAL A 176 11.57 1.96 2.72
N ARG A 177 10.56 2.59 2.12
CA ARG A 177 9.79 2.02 1.02
C ARG A 177 9.91 2.93 -0.18
N VAL A 178 10.35 2.37 -1.30
CA VAL A 178 10.52 3.09 -2.56
C VAL A 178 9.66 2.43 -3.63
N CYS A 179 8.99 3.24 -4.46
CA CYS A 179 8.25 2.76 -5.63
C CYS A 179 8.86 3.42 -6.86
N ARG A 180 9.12 2.60 -7.89
CA ARG A 180 9.58 3.05 -9.20
C ARG A 180 8.68 2.47 -10.28
N THR A 181 8.44 3.27 -11.29
CA THR A 181 7.72 2.92 -12.50
C THR A 181 8.69 2.88 -13.67
N ARG A 182 8.24 2.35 -14.81
CA ARG A 182 9.04 2.35 -16.03
C ARG A 182 9.44 3.75 -16.50
N ASP A 183 8.61 4.75 -16.22
CA ASP A 183 8.88 6.15 -16.57
C ASP A 183 10.10 6.71 -15.82
N ASP A 184 10.42 6.18 -14.62
CA ASP A 184 11.56 6.59 -13.79
C ASP A 184 12.93 6.07 -14.29
N LEU A 185 12.93 5.19 -15.31
CA LEU A 185 14.14 4.68 -15.97
C LEU A 185 14.65 5.58 -17.10
N THR A 186 13.84 6.55 -17.53
CA THR A 186 14.10 7.41 -18.70
C THR A 186 15.10 8.52 -18.41
#